data_AF-A0A8U1EFZ3-F1
#
_entry.id   AF-A0A8U1EFZ3-F1
#
_cell.length_a   1.000
_cell.length_b   1.000
_cell.length_c   1.000
_cell.angle_alpha   90.00
_cell.angle_beta   90.00
_cell.angle_gamma   90.00
#
_symmetry.space_group_name_H-M   'P 1'
#
loop_
_entity.id
_entity.type
_entity.pdbx_description
1 polymer ?
#
loop_
_entity_poly.entity_id
_entity_poly.type
_entity_poly.pdbx_seq_one_letter_code
_entity_poly.pdbx_strand_id
1 'polypeptide(L)'
;MATCVMLRCLSSNFTSALLYRLTQLPPSRLVSRAYLLRTLSTTTRLSSALKFTDKHEWIRVEGEVGTVGISKFAQEALGDVVYCGLPEVGTQLAQTDEFGALESVKAASELYSPLTGEVTEVNTLLADNPGLVNKSCYKDGWLMKMTIANPKEMDALMDEKAYERYIRSIED
;
A
#
# COMPACT_ATOMS: atom_id res chain seq x y z
N MET A 1 56.57 0.56 33.51
CA MET A 1 57.48 1.20 34.48
C MET A 1 57.22 2.70 34.45
N ALA A 2 57.14 3.35 35.60
CA ALA A 2 56.80 4.78 35.69
C ALA A 2 58.05 5.66 35.49
N THR A 3 57.89 6.79 34.81
CA THR A 3 58.86 7.89 34.79
C THR A 3 58.29 9.06 35.59
N CYS A 4 59.09 9.57 36.53
CA CYS A 4 58.73 10.60 37.49
C CYS A 4 59.81 11.68 37.45
N VAL A 5 59.45 12.95 37.24
CA VAL A 5 60.35 14.09 37.44
C VAL A 5 59.61 15.26 38.08
N MET A 6 60.22 15.76 39.16
CA MET A 6 59.82 16.87 40.04
C MET A 6 61.03 17.83 40.09
N LEU A 7 60.97 19.14 40.37
CA LEU A 7 59.93 20.05 40.87
C LEU A 7 60.43 21.52 40.69
N ARG A 8 59.63 22.54 41.09
CA ARG A 8 60.08 23.91 41.49
C ARG A 8 60.54 24.87 40.34
N CYS A 9 60.52 26.21 40.45
CA CYS A 9 60.09 27.16 41.51
C CYS A 9 59.85 28.61 40.95
N LEU A 10 59.56 29.56 41.87
CA LEU A 10 59.52 31.06 41.76
C LEU A 10 58.15 31.64 41.28
N SER A 11 57.32 32.36 42.07
CA SER A 11 57.45 33.59 42.91
C SER A 11 57.44 34.91 42.11
N SER A 12 56.80 36.04 42.49
CA SER A 12 55.75 36.38 43.50
C SER A 12 55.26 37.84 43.32
N ASN A 13 53.95 38.10 43.50
CA ASN A 13 53.30 39.34 44.01
C ASN A 13 53.20 40.66 43.18
N PHE A 14 52.27 41.52 43.64
CA PHE A 14 51.89 42.91 43.24
C PHE A 14 51.03 43.05 41.95
N THR A 15 49.93 43.83 41.87
CA THR A 15 49.28 44.77 42.82
C THR A 15 47.75 44.91 42.60
N SER A 16 47.05 45.57 43.54
CA SER A 16 45.60 45.87 43.54
C SER A 16 45.16 46.95 42.55
N ALA A 17 43.92 46.85 42.04
CA ALA A 17 43.14 47.97 41.49
C ALA A 17 41.63 47.76 41.72
N LEU A 18 40.91 48.81 42.09
CA LEU A 18 39.50 48.76 42.53
C LEU A 18 38.48 49.01 41.39
N LEU A 19 37.34 48.30 41.52
CA LEU A 19 35.96 48.73 41.25
C LEU A 19 35.47 49.13 39.84
N TYR A 20 34.15 48.97 39.69
CA TYR A 20 33.25 49.49 38.64
C TYR A 20 33.36 48.90 37.22
N ARG A 21 32.45 47.94 36.91
CA ARG A 21 31.21 48.32 36.19
C ARG A 21 30.10 47.25 36.21
N LEU A 22 28.95 47.70 36.72
CA LEU A 22 27.58 47.38 36.33
C LEU A 22 27.33 46.14 35.47
N THR A 23 26.60 45.19 36.06
CA THR A 23 25.77 44.21 35.36
C THR A 23 24.83 44.91 34.36
N GLN A 24 24.95 44.56 33.08
CA GLN A 24 23.94 44.88 32.07
C GLN A 24 23.56 43.62 31.29
N LEU A 25 22.48 42.98 31.73
CA LEU A 25 21.76 41.98 30.95
C LEU A 25 20.84 42.73 29.98
N PRO A 26 21.01 42.63 28.65
CA PRO A 26 19.99 43.07 27.70
C PRO A 26 18.80 42.09 27.70
N PRO A 27 17.57 42.57 27.46
CA PRO A 27 16.36 41.76 27.58
C PRO A 27 16.01 40.97 26.31
N SER A 28 15.07 40.04 26.50
CA SER A 28 14.11 39.55 25.49
C SER A 28 14.64 38.88 24.22
N ARG A 29 14.63 37.54 24.26
CA ARG A 29 13.86 36.66 23.36
C ARG A 29 13.65 37.19 21.92
N LEU A 30 14.50 36.73 21.00
CA LEU A 30 14.02 36.41 19.65
C LEU A 30 13.70 34.92 19.61
N VAL A 31 12.41 34.60 19.67
CA VAL A 31 11.92 33.26 19.35
C VAL A 31 12.18 33.07 17.86
N SER A 32 13.19 32.28 17.52
CA SER A 32 13.37 31.80 16.14
C SER A 32 12.06 31.16 15.72
N ARG A 33 11.37 31.82 14.79
CA ARG A 33 10.07 31.41 14.27
C ARG A 33 10.30 30.15 13.46
N ALA A 34 10.30 29.01 14.15
CA ALA A 34 10.36 27.70 13.53
C ALA A 34 9.19 27.63 12.56
N TYR A 35 9.50 27.75 11.26
CA TYR A 35 8.55 27.45 10.21
C TYR A 35 8.30 25.94 10.31
N LEU A 36 7.29 25.59 11.10
CA LEU A 36 6.63 24.30 11.02
C LEU A 36 6.10 24.18 9.60
N LEU A 37 6.93 23.62 8.72
CA LEU A 37 6.52 23.05 7.46
C LEU A 37 5.59 21.89 7.82
N ARG A 38 4.32 22.24 8.04
CA ARG A 38 3.23 21.31 8.22
C ARG A 38 3.01 20.65 6.87
N THR A 39 3.80 19.62 6.59
CA THR A 39 3.58 18.72 5.47
C THR A 39 2.19 18.14 5.62
N LEU A 40 1.25 18.63 4.81
CA LEU A 40 -0.07 18.05 4.70
C LEU A 40 0.10 16.73 3.95
N SER A 41 0.36 15.65 4.69
CA SER A 41 0.25 14.30 4.16
C SER A 41 -1.22 14.03 3.87
N THR A 42 -1.61 14.20 2.61
CA THR A 42 -2.94 13.84 2.12
C THR A 42 -2.99 12.32 2.02
N THR A 43 -3.36 11.66 3.12
CA THR A 43 -3.66 10.22 3.09
C THR A 43 -4.97 10.02 2.32
N THR A 44 -4.84 9.69 1.03
CA THR A 44 -5.98 9.31 0.20
C THR A 44 -6.64 8.08 0.81
N ARG A 45 -7.81 8.25 1.41
CA ARG A 45 -8.61 7.12 1.88
C ARG A 45 -9.16 6.40 0.66
N LEU A 46 -8.55 5.28 0.31
CA LEU A 46 -9.07 4.40 -0.73
C LEU A 46 -10.44 3.87 -0.31
N SER A 47 -11.35 3.80 -1.28
CA SER A 47 -12.76 3.46 -1.04
C SER A 47 -12.95 1.95 -0.98
N SER A 48 -13.78 1.49 -0.04
CA SER A 48 -14.20 0.09 0.10
C SER A 48 -15.27 -0.33 -0.93
N ALA A 49 -15.64 0.56 -1.86
CA ALA A 49 -16.47 0.21 -3.01
C ALA A 49 -15.73 -0.73 -3.98
N LEU A 50 -16.48 -1.60 -4.66
CA LEU A 50 -15.94 -2.42 -5.73
C LEU A 50 -15.55 -1.56 -6.94
N LYS A 51 -14.42 -1.91 -7.54
CA LYS A 51 -13.89 -1.36 -8.79
C LYS A 51 -13.63 -2.50 -9.76
N PHE A 52 -13.85 -2.28 -11.05
CA PHE A 52 -13.89 -3.33 -12.06
C PHE A 52 -12.96 -3.03 -13.24
N THR A 53 -12.38 -4.08 -13.81
CA THR A 53 -11.64 -4.06 -15.07
C THR A 53 -12.58 -4.29 -16.27
N ASP A 54 -12.09 -4.00 -17.47
CA ASP A 54 -12.70 -4.41 -18.75
C ASP A 54 -12.62 -5.95 -18.97
N LYS A 55 -11.67 -6.61 -18.30
CA LYS A 55 -11.45 -8.06 -18.23
C LYS A 55 -12.33 -8.80 -17.20
N HIS A 56 -13.25 -8.09 -16.54
CA HIS A 56 -14.27 -8.62 -15.62
C HIS A 56 -13.78 -9.10 -14.25
N GLU A 57 -12.54 -8.82 -13.86
CA GLU A 57 -12.10 -8.84 -12.46
C GLU A 57 -12.67 -7.65 -11.66
N TRP A 58 -12.73 -7.83 -10.34
CA TRP A 58 -13.02 -6.78 -9.38
C TRP A 58 -11.89 -6.64 -8.36
N ILE A 59 -11.74 -5.44 -7.83
CA ILE A 59 -10.92 -5.13 -6.65
C ILE A 59 -11.73 -4.35 -5.61
N ARG A 60 -11.59 -4.74 -4.34
CA ARG A 60 -12.10 -3.99 -3.18
C ARG A 60 -10.92 -3.57 -2.32
N VAL A 61 -10.80 -2.28 -2.02
CA VAL A 61 -9.66 -1.76 -1.24
C VAL A 61 -10.04 -1.41 0.18
N GLU A 62 -9.29 -1.96 1.13
CA GLU A 62 -9.46 -1.75 2.56
C GLU A 62 -8.12 -1.29 3.15
N GLY A 63 -7.94 0.02 3.25
CA GLY A 63 -6.65 0.63 3.62
C GLY A 63 -5.65 0.58 2.47
N GLU A 64 -4.56 -0.18 2.66
CA GLU A 64 -3.47 -0.36 1.69
C GLU A 64 -3.55 -1.71 0.95
N VAL A 65 -4.54 -2.56 1.28
CA VAL A 65 -4.72 -3.90 0.72
C VAL A 65 -5.92 -3.91 -0.22
N GLY A 66 -5.69 -4.37 -1.46
CA GLY A 66 -6.72 -4.71 -2.43
C GLY A 66 -7.03 -6.21 -2.39
N THR A 67 -8.30 -6.58 -2.19
CA THR A 67 -8.79 -7.95 -2.41
C THR A 67 -9.30 -8.06 -3.84
N VAL A 68 -8.87 -9.08 -4.59
CA VAL A 68 -9.16 -9.29 -6.01
C VAL A 68 -9.99 -10.56 -6.22
N GLY A 69 -10.91 -10.54 -7.18
CA GLY A 69 -11.64 -11.74 -7.66
C GLY A 69 -12.28 -11.50 -9.02
N ILE A 70 -13.05 -12.48 -9.53
CA ILE A 70 -13.83 -12.29 -10.77
C ILE A 70 -15.29 -11.93 -10.49
N SER A 71 -15.89 -11.17 -11.41
CA SER A 71 -17.29 -10.73 -11.29
C SER A 71 -18.29 -11.86 -11.51
N LYS A 72 -19.54 -11.60 -11.12
CA LYS A 72 -20.67 -12.51 -11.38
C LYS A 72 -20.80 -12.86 -12.86
N PHE A 73 -20.67 -11.88 -13.75
CA PHE A 73 -20.74 -12.08 -15.21
C PHE A 73 -19.66 -13.06 -15.70
N ALA A 74 -18.42 -12.88 -15.26
CA ALA A 74 -17.30 -13.75 -15.63
C ALA A 74 -17.51 -15.22 -15.20
N GLN A 75 -17.95 -15.46 -13.96
CA GLN A 75 -18.17 -16.84 -13.50
C GLN A 75 -19.38 -17.51 -14.18
N GLU A 76 -20.39 -16.73 -14.59
CA GLU A 76 -21.53 -17.23 -15.38
C GLU A 76 -21.11 -17.62 -16.80
N ALA A 77 -20.23 -16.83 -17.43
CA ALA A 77 -19.65 -17.13 -18.74
C ALA A 77 -18.72 -18.36 -18.69
N LEU A 78 -17.88 -18.48 -17.67
CA LEU A 78 -17.04 -19.66 -17.44
C LEU A 78 -17.87 -20.93 -17.16
N GLY A 79 -18.94 -20.81 -16.39
CA GLY A 79 -19.65 -21.96 -15.81
C GLY A 79 -18.89 -22.58 -14.63
N ASP A 80 -19.18 -23.85 -14.33
CA ASP A 80 -18.69 -24.53 -13.13
C ASP A 80 -17.16 -24.63 -13.09
N VAL A 81 -16.53 -23.84 -12.22
CA VAL A 81 -15.06 -23.77 -12.05
C VAL A 81 -14.57 -25.03 -11.34
N VAL A 82 -13.57 -25.68 -11.92
CA VAL A 82 -12.98 -26.94 -11.44
C VAL A 82 -11.51 -26.80 -11.02
N TYR A 83 -10.84 -25.72 -11.41
CA TYR A 83 -9.45 -25.44 -11.02
C TYR A 83 -9.19 -23.93 -10.96
N CYS A 84 -8.34 -23.52 -10.00
CA CYS A 84 -7.89 -22.15 -9.81
C CYS A 84 -6.36 -22.12 -9.73
N GLY A 85 -5.70 -21.68 -10.79
CA GLY A 85 -4.28 -21.34 -10.78
C GLY A 85 -4.08 -19.96 -10.16
N LEU A 86 -3.44 -19.91 -9.00
CA LEU A 86 -3.20 -18.69 -8.21
C LEU A 86 -1.68 -18.42 -8.07
N PRO A 87 -1.26 -17.16 -7.87
CA PRO A 87 0.16 -16.80 -7.80
C PRO A 87 0.76 -17.15 -6.43
N GLU A 88 2.08 -17.09 -6.31
CA GLU A 88 2.74 -17.23 -5.01
C GLU A 88 2.65 -15.92 -4.20
N VAL A 89 2.54 -16.03 -2.88
CA VAL A 89 2.64 -14.87 -1.98
C VAL A 89 4.05 -14.29 -2.04
N GLY A 90 4.17 -12.96 -2.17
CA GLY A 90 5.41 -12.24 -2.46
C GLY A 90 5.67 -11.99 -3.95
N THR A 91 4.81 -12.50 -4.85
CA THR A 91 4.90 -12.18 -6.29
C THR A 91 4.64 -10.68 -6.50
N GLN A 92 5.52 -10.02 -7.25
CA GLN A 92 5.33 -8.64 -7.71
C GLN A 92 4.61 -8.67 -9.06
N LEU A 93 3.54 -7.87 -9.18
CA LEU A 93 2.70 -7.76 -10.37
C LEU A 93 2.59 -6.28 -10.78
N ALA A 94 2.71 -5.97 -12.06
CA ALA A 94 2.25 -4.71 -12.63
C ALA A 94 0.76 -4.77 -12.97
N GLN A 95 0.12 -3.61 -13.13
CA GLN A 95 -1.22 -3.55 -13.72
C GLN A 95 -1.22 -4.24 -15.11
N THR A 96 -2.23 -5.07 -15.36
CA THR A 96 -2.40 -5.96 -16.54
C THR A 96 -1.43 -7.14 -16.66
N ASP A 97 -0.53 -7.39 -15.71
CA ASP A 97 0.23 -8.65 -15.69
C ASP A 97 -0.70 -9.84 -15.43
N GLU A 98 -0.49 -10.94 -16.15
CA GLU A 98 -1.13 -12.23 -15.88
C GLU A 98 -0.64 -12.77 -14.53
N PHE A 99 -1.56 -13.16 -13.65
CA PHE A 99 -1.23 -13.72 -12.33
C PHE A 99 -1.69 -15.17 -12.12
N GLY A 100 -2.47 -15.72 -13.06
CA GLY A 100 -3.06 -17.04 -12.92
C GLY A 100 -4.17 -17.30 -13.93
N ALA A 101 -4.92 -18.38 -13.71
CA ALA A 101 -6.02 -18.77 -14.60
C ALA A 101 -7.14 -19.50 -13.83
N LEU A 102 -8.36 -19.43 -14.34
CA LEU A 102 -9.49 -20.26 -13.91
C LEU A 102 -9.86 -21.23 -15.02
N GLU A 103 -10.05 -22.50 -14.68
CA GLU A 103 -10.55 -23.52 -15.60
C GLU A 103 -11.91 -24.04 -15.14
N SER A 104 -12.81 -24.22 -16.11
CA SER A 104 -14.14 -24.80 -15.94
C SER A 104 -14.31 -26.00 -16.84
N VAL A 105 -15.44 -26.70 -16.72
CA VAL A 105 -15.82 -27.78 -17.66
C VAL A 105 -16.16 -27.28 -19.08
N LYS A 106 -16.09 -25.97 -19.35
CA LYS A 106 -16.46 -25.34 -20.62
C LYS A 106 -15.33 -24.52 -21.26
N ALA A 107 -14.51 -23.86 -20.45
CA ALA A 107 -13.53 -22.87 -20.87
C ALA A 107 -12.39 -22.74 -19.86
N ALA A 108 -11.30 -22.09 -20.28
CA ALA A 108 -10.28 -21.55 -19.40
C ALA A 108 -10.16 -20.04 -19.65
N SER A 109 -9.84 -19.27 -18.62
CA SER A 109 -9.53 -17.84 -18.73
C SER A 109 -8.30 -17.51 -17.91
N GLU A 110 -7.36 -16.81 -18.53
CA GLU A 110 -6.30 -16.05 -17.85
C GLU A 110 -6.92 -14.99 -16.93
N LEU A 111 -6.16 -14.58 -15.91
CA LEU A 111 -6.53 -13.58 -14.91
C LEU A 111 -5.46 -12.48 -14.86
N TYR A 112 -5.87 -11.22 -14.92
CA TYR A 112 -4.94 -10.09 -14.98
C TYR A 112 -5.01 -9.18 -13.76
N SER A 113 -3.86 -8.67 -13.32
CA SER A 113 -3.79 -7.86 -12.12
C SER A 113 -4.45 -6.49 -12.36
N PRO A 114 -5.42 -6.07 -11.53
CA PRO A 114 -6.11 -4.79 -11.73
C PRO A 114 -5.23 -3.58 -11.42
N LEU A 115 -4.15 -3.76 -10.66
CA LEU A 115 -3.22 -2.72 -10.20
C LEU A 115 -1.78 -3.26 -10.13
N THR A 116 -0.82 -2.37 -9.93
CA THR A 116 0.57 -2.67 -9.60
C THR A 116 0.74 -2.86 -8.08
N GLY A 117 1.38 -3.96 -7.66
CA GLY A 117 1.67 -4.27 -6.26
C GLY A 117 2.17 -5.69 -6.00
N GLU A 118 2.25 -6.07 -4.73
CA GLU A 118 2.77 -7.35 -4.26
C GLU A 118 1.64 -8.24 -3.72
N VAL A 119 1.58 -9.52 -4.11
CA VAL A 119 0.62 -10.50 -3.59
C VAL A 119 0.89 -10.77 -2.10
N THR A 120 -0.06 -10.48 -1.23
CA THR A 120 0.06 -10.65 0.23
C THR A 120 -0.65 -11.88 0.78
N GLU A 121 -1.68 -12.37 0.09
CA GLU A 121 -2.48 -13.52 0.52
C GLU A 121 -3.16 -14.16 -0.71
N VAL A 122 -3.37 -15.47 -0.68
CA VAL A 122 -4.16 -16.20 -1.70
C VAL A 122 -5.21 -17.08 -1.04
N ASN A 123 -6.34 -17.28 -1.71
CA ASN A 123 -7.45 -18.03 -1.15
C ASN A 123 -7.22 -19.55 -1.26
N THR A 124 -6.53 -20.10 -0.27
CA THR A 124 -6.19 -21.54 -0.21
C THR A 124 -7.41 -22.47 -0.20
N LEU A 125 -8.60 -21.97 0.15
CA LEU A 125 -9.85 -22.76 0.12
C LEU A 125 -10.26 -23.16 -1.30
N LEU A 126 -9.77 -22.46 -2.33
CA LEU A 126 -10.10 -22.74 -3.73
C LEU A 126 -9.42 -24.00 -4.28
N ALA A 127 -8.38 -24.51 -3.61
CA ALA A 127 -7.76 -25.78 -3.96
C ALA A 127 -8.71 -26.97 -3.72
N ASP A 128 -9.45 -26.95 -2.61
CA ASP A 128 -10.42 -27.99 -2.25
C ASP A 128 -11.86 -27.68 -2.72
N ASN A 129 -12.19 -26.40 -2.93
CA ASN A 129 -13.54 -25.94 -3.26
C ASN A 129 -13.55 -24.79 -4.30
N PRO A 130 -13.12 -25.05 -5.55
CA PRO A 130 -13.06 -24.04 -6.62
C PRO A 130 -14.45 -23.43 -6.93
N GLY A 131 -15.53 -24.20 -6.72
CA GLY A 131 -16.91 -23.74 -6.88
C GLY A 131 -17.36 -22.62 -5.93
N LEU A 132 -16.52 -22.18 -4.97
CA LEU A 132 -16.72 -20.92 -4.24
C LEU A 132 -16.70 -19.71 -5.18
N VAL A 133 -15.92 -19.76 -6.28
CA VAL A 133 -15.90 -18.71 -7.30
C VAL A 133 -17.30 -18.52 -7.89
N ASN A 134 -18.00 -19.60 -8.24
CA ASN A 134 -19.38 -19.52 -8.75
C ASN A 134 -20.38 -19.07 -7.68
N LYS A 135 -20.29 -19.66 -6.47
CA LYS A 135 -21.31 -19.48 -5.40
C LYS A 135 -21.19 -18.14 -4.66
N SER A 136 -19.99 -17.58 -4.57
CA SER A 136 -19.66 -16.49 -3.63
C SER A 136 -18.60 -15.53 -4.18
N CYS A 137 -18.59 -15.28 -5.49
CA CYS A 137 -17.60 -14.47 -6.23
C CYS A 137 -17.15 -13.15 -5.56
N TYR A 138 -18.03 -12.42 -4.87
CA TYR A 138 -17.70 -11.15 -4.19
C TYR A 138 -17.35 -11.27 -2.69
N LYS A 139 -17.43 -12.48 -2.12
CA LYS A 139 -17.20 -12.79 -0.70
C LYS A 139 -16.16 -13.90 -0.55
N ASP A 140 -16.58 -15.17 -0.55
CA ASP A 140 -15.71 -16.31 -0.24
C ASP A 140 -14.93 -16.81 -1.47
N GLY A 141 -15.33 -16.39 -2.67
CA GLY A 141 -14.69 -16.68 -3.96
C GLY A 141 -13.67 -15.62 -4.40
N TRP A 142 -13.09 -14.84 -3.47
CA TRP A 142 -11.92 -13.99 -3.74
C TRP A 142 -10.72 -14.86 -4.13
N LEU A 143 -9.79 -14.33 -4.93
CA LEU A 143 -8.67 -15.09 -5.50
C LEU A 143 -7.36 -14.78 -4.77
N MET A 144 -7.02 -13.49 -4.68
CA MET A 144 -5.81 -13.00 -4.02
C MET A 144 -6.06 -11.68 -3.29
N LYS A 145 -5.15 -11.32 -2.40
CA LYS A 145 -4.98 -9.96 -1.87
C LYS A 145 -3.60 -9.45 -2.25
N MET A 146 -3.49 -8.15 -2.47
CA MET A 146 -2.25 -7.49 -2.84
C MET A 146 -2.09 -6.12 -2.16
N THR A 147 -0.85 -5.65 -2.05
CA THR A 147 -0.58 -4.23 -1.77
C THR A 147 -0.90 -3.36 -2.99
N ILE A 148 -0.97 -2.04 -2.80
CA ILE A 148 -1.22 -1.09 -3.89
C ILE A 148 -0.02 -0.13 -4.00
N ALA A 149 0.86 -0.39 -4.95
CA ALA A 149 2.06 0.43 -5.16
C ALA A 149 1.75 1.77 -5.86
N ASN A 150 0.74 1.79 -6.74
CA ASN A 150 0.34 2.98 -7.49
C ASN A 150 -1.17 3.26 -7.39
N PRO A 151 -1.62 4.02 -6.38
CA PRO A 151 -3.04 4.33 -6.18
C PRO A 151 -3.75 5.05 -7.34
N LYS A 152 -3.02 5.64 -8.30
CA LYS A 152 -3.61 6.35 -9.45
C LYS A 152 -4.21 5.41 -10.50
N GLU A 153 -3.75 4.16 -10.55
CA GLU A 153 -4.30 3.15 -11.46
C GLU A 153 -5.78 2.85 -11.17
N MET A 154 -6.24 3.15 -9.94
CA MET A 154 -7.64 3.10 -9.52
C MET A 154 -8.57 4.02 -10.34
N ASP A 155 -8.04 5.10 -10.91
CA ASP A 155 -8.80 6.08 -11.70
C ASP A 155 -9.15 5.52 -13.09
N ALA A 156 -8.42 4.51 -13.58
CA ALA A 156 -8.72 3.78 -14.81
C ALA A 156 -9.82 2.71 -14.62
N LEU A 157 -10.06 2.26 -13.38
CA LEU A 157 -11.02 1.20 -13.08
C LEU A 157 -12.45 1.73 -13.01
N MET A 158 -13.38 0.96 -13.59
CA MET A 158 -14.82 1.26 -13.58
C MET A 158 -15.39 1.19 -12.17
N ASP A 159 -16.34 2.09 -11.85
CA ASP A 159 -17.25 1.87 -10.74
C ASP A 159 -18.36 0.88 -11.13
N GLU A 160 -19.11 0.37 -10.14
CA GLU A 160 -20.20 -0.60 -10.34
C GLU A 160 -21.20 -0.14 -11.41
N LYS A 161 -21.57 1.15 -11.43
CA LYS A 161 -22.53 1.69 -12.40
C LYS A 161 -21.95 1.77 -13.82
N ALA A 162 -20.66 2.05 -13.96
CA ALA A 162 -19.96 2.02 -15.23
C ALA A 162 -19.84 0.58 -15.75
N TYR A 163 -19.53 -0.35 -14.86
CA TYR A 163 -19.43 -1.77 -15.18
C TYR A 163 -20.78 -2.40 -15.60
N GLU A 164 -21.89 -2.04 -14.93
CA GLU A 164 -23.25 -2.43 -15.37
C GLU A 164 -23.59 -1.95 -16.79
N ARG A 165 -23.13 -0.74 -17.16
CA ARG A 165 -23.32 -0.21 -18.53
C ARG A 165 -22.44 -0.93 -19.54
N TYR A 166 -21.20 -1.25 -19.15
CA TYR A 166 -20.25 -1.99 -19.97
C TYR A 166 -20.76 -3.40 -20.30
N ILE A 167 -21.21 -4.18 -19.30
CA ILE A 167 -21.83 -5.50 -19.52
C ILE A 167 -23.02 -5.39 -20.48
N ARG A 168 -23.93 -4.44 -20.25
CA ARG A 168 -25.11 -4.30 -21.13
C ARG A 168 -24.71 -4.03 -22.59
N SER A 169 -23.68 -3.23 -22.83
CA SER A 169 -23.17 -2.97 -24.19
C SER A 169 -22.43 -4.15 -24.85
N ILE A 170 -22.27 -5.28 -24.16
CA ILE A 170 -21.73 -6.54 -24.70
C ILE A 170 -22.87 -7.56 -24.96
N GLU A 171 -24.01 -7.40 -24.30
CA GLU A 171 -25.21 -8.26 -24.46
C GLU A 171 -26.12 -7.82 -25.62
N ASP A 172 -26.03 -6.56 -26.06
CA ASP A 172 -26.78 -5.93 -27.16
C ASP A 172 -26.12 -6.12 -28.55
#